data_AF-A0A1Y0I672-F1
#
_entry.id   AF-A0A1Y0I672-F1
#
_cell.length_a   1.000
_cell.length_b   1.000
_cell.length_c   1.000
_cell.angle_alpha   90.00
_cell.angle_beta   90.00
_cell.angle_gamma   90.00
#
_symmetry.space_group_name_H-M   'P 1'
#
loop_
_entity.id
_entity.type
_entity.pdbx_description
1 polymer ?
#
loop_
_entity_poly.entity_id
_entity_poly.type
_entity_poly.pdbx_seq_one_letter_code
_entity_poly.pdbx_strand_id
1 'polypeptide(L)'
;MNYKANVKQSALVMLIGIATVSTAWALPPTEGEIIPGVGVPGVELGDTRAQVEQSYGAQTTCGAEAVGSSCYDIGGLGSDSAGNVYVRFEGTNGGSATGQQDDVVSGFSVYNTPIVGLNWTFEGGYTIRDFELQPELIQVVFPEAEIEQPNLFFTRYTDPQAGVELTSRFDPYGLFYDVTLFLSKPDASEEPGGESVLPEIRVSDIAMSFRDNRRNRHQVMAVVSVVDEASDAVLDATVEGVWTKPGGRTVAATLVTNQYGRAIFQLLSRKDGEYKFTINRVIFNDVPLNEAESKLMQVLDVR
;
A
#
# COMPACT_ATOMS: atom_id res chain seq x y z
N MET A 1 58.99 68.64 -42.15
CA MET A 1 58.23 68.24 -40.95
C MET A 1 56.79 68.03 -41.36
N ASN A 2 56.35 66.77 -41.48
CA ASN A 2 54.95 66.40 -41.70
C ASN A 2 54.75 65.03 -41.02
N TYR A 3 53.98 65.01 -39.94
CA TYR A 3 53.66 63.81 -39.16
C TYR A 3 52.60 62.99 -39.91
N LYS A 4 52.95 61.78 -40.35
CA LYS A 4 51.99 60.76 -40.77
C LYS A 4 51.91 59.71 -39.67
N ALA A 5 50.84 59.74 -38.89
CA ALA A 5 50.40 58.62 -38.08
C ALA A 5 49.36 57.84 -38.88
N ASN A 6 49.47 56.51 -38.95
CA ASN A 6 48.30 55.67 -39.16
C ASN A 6 48.53 54.24 -38.65
N VAL A 7 47.84 53.99 -37.53
CA VAL A 7 47.05 52.79 -37.16
C VAL A 7 47.70 51.43 -37.37
N LYS A 8 48.21 50.86 -36.28
CA LYS A 8 48.43 49.42 -36.14
C LYS A 8 47.07 48.74 -35.95
N GLN A 9 46.67 47.86 -36.87
CA GLN A 9 45.58 46.91 -36.66
C GLN A 9 46.02 45.87 -35.63
N SER A 10 45.47 45.94 -34.42
CA SER A 10 45.59 44.88 -33.43
C SER A 10 44.63 43.74 -33.80
N ALA A 11 45.19 42.61 -34.24
CA ALA A 11 44.43 41.37 -34.42
C ALA A 11 44.07 40.81 -33.04
N LEU A 12 42.79 40.90 -32.67
CA LEU A 12 42.21 40.22 -31.51
C LEU A 12 42.02 38.75 -31.89
N VAL A 13 42.95 37.88 -31.49
CA VAL A 13 42.79 36.43 -31.60
C VAL A 13 41.85 35.99 -30.47
N MET A 14 40.58 35.78 -30.81
CA MET A 14 39.58 35.21 -29.91
C MET A 14 39.81 33.70 -29.84
N LEU A 15 40.58 33.26 -28.84
CA LEU A 15 40.69 31.85 -28.47
C LEU A 15 39.34 31.39 -27.92
N ILE A 16 38.53 30.72 -28.75
CA ILE A 16 37.36 29.97 -28.30
C ILE A 16 37.91 28.72 -27.61
N GLY A 17 38.10 28.79 -26.29
CA GLY A 17 38.30 27.61 -25.47
C GLY A 17 37.00 26.81 -25.49
N ILE A 18 36.97 25.72 -26.26
CA ILE A 18 35.95 24.69 -26.14
C ILE A 18 36.21 24.05 -24.77
N ALA A 19 35.56 24.58 -23.73
CA ALA A 19 35.42 23.86 -22.49
C ALA A 19 34.62 22.60 -22.82
N THR A 20 35.30 21.46 -22.91
CA THR A 20 34.64 20.16 -22.84
C THR A 20 34.00 20.12 -21.46
N VAL A 21 32.71 20.46 -21.40
CA VAL A 21 31.90 20.24 -20.23
C VAL A 21 31.87 18.73 -20.09
N SER A 22 32.68 18.18 -19.20
CA SER A 22 32.51 16.82 -18.76
C SER A 22 31.08 16.76 -18.25
N THR A 23 30.20 16.11 -19.00
CA THR A 23 28.88 15.73 -18.49
C THR A 23 29.17 14.72 -17.39
N ALA A 24 29.40 15.23 -16.17
CA ALA A 24 29.22 14.44 -14.99
C ALA A 24 27.82 13.86 -15.15
N TRP A 25 27.75 12.54 -15.24
CA TRP A 25 26.49 11.83 -15.33
C TRP A 25 25.70 12.28 -14.11
N ALA A 26 24.64 13.05 -14.35
CA ALA A 26 23.77 13.44 -13.26
C ALA A 26 23.23 12.14 -12.66
N LEU A 27 23.11 12.07 -11.34
CA LEU A 27 22.62 10.89 -10.63
C LEU A 27 21.53 11.35 -9.67
N PRO A 28 20.51 10.54 -9.42
CA PRO A 28 19.57 10.80 -8.35
C PRO A 28 20.31 11.08 -7.04
N PRO A 29 19.95 12.15 -6.31
CA PRO A 29 20.62 12.51 -5.08
C PRO A 29 20.29 11.48 -3.99
N THR A 30 21.23 11.23 -3.08
CA THR A 30 21.02 10.32 -1.93
C THR A 30 20.22 10.95 -0.80
N GLU A 31 20.08 12.27 -0.81
CA GLU A 31 19.38 13.05 0.21
C GLU A 31 18.38 13.97 -0.46
N GLY A 32 17.28 14.24 0.22
CA GLY A 32 16.29 15.21 -0.22
C GLY A 32 14.92 14.93 0.36
N GLU A 33 13.95 15.72 -0.07
CA GLU A 33 12.57 15.62 0.38
C GLU A 33 11.70 14.95 -0.68
N ILE A 34 10.90 13.99 -0.26
CA ILE A 34 9.77 13.46 -1.03
C ILE A 34 8.57 14.34 -0.69
N ILE A 35 7.96 14.91 -1.72
CA ILE A 35 6.73 15.71 -1.57
C ILE A 35 5.59 14.91 -2.21
N PRO A 36 4.71 14.30 -1.40
CA PRO A 36 3.52 13.59 -1.87
C PRO A 36 2.76 14.38 -2.93
N GLY A 37 2.40 13.71 -4.02
CA GLY A 37 1.61 14.32 -5.09
C GLY A 37 2.37 15.35 -5.93
N VAL A 38 3.67 15.56 -5.67
CA VAL A 38 4.51 16.51 -6.41
C VAL A 38 5.72 15.81 -7.01
N GLY A 39 6.53 15.09 -6.22
CA GLY A 39 7.76 14.53 -6.77
C GLY A 39 8.72 13.92 -5.75
N VAL A 40 9.88 13.55 -6.27
CA VAL A 40 11.03 13.03 -5.50
C VAL A 40 12.22 13.98 -5.70
N PRO A 41 13.29 13.88 -4.89
CA PRO A 41 14.45 14.76 -5.02
C PRO A 41 15.02 14.86 -6.45
N GLY A 42 14.82 16.03 -7.08
CA GLY A 42 15.37 16.36 -8.41
C GLY A 42 14.45 16.08 -9.61
N VAL A 43 13.29 15.45 -9.42
CA VAL A 43 12.32 15.20 -10.49
C VAL A 43 10.89 15.31 -9.96
N GLU A 44 10.05 16.06 -10.68
CA GLU A 44 8.65 16.29 -10.33
C GLU A 44 7.68 15.57 -11.30
N LEU A 45 6.45 15.36 -10.85
CA LEU A 45 5.36 14.92 -11.71
C LEU A 45 5.10 15.96 -12.79
N GLY A 46 4.91 15.49 -14.03
CA GLY A 46 4.76 16.36 -15.19
C GLY A 46 6.07 16.83 -15.82
N ASP A 47 7.24 16.58 -15.21
CA ASP A 47 8.52 16.79 -15.89
C ASP A 47 8.58 15.93 -17.16
N THR A 48 9.19 16.45 -18.21
CA THR A 48 9.45 15.68 -19.43
C THR A 48 10.61 14.70 -19.23
N ARG A 49 10.65 13.63 -20.01
CA ARG A 49 11.78 12.69 -20.04
C ARG A 49 13.12 13.40 -20.22
N ALA A 50 13.17 14.46 -21.05
CA ALA A 50 14.37 15.27 -21.22
C ALA A 50 14.82 15.95 -19.92
N GLN A 51 13.87 16.46 -19.13
CA GLN A 51 14.17 17.05 -17.82
C GLN A 51 14.65 15.98 -16.83
N VAL A 52 14.02 14.80 -16.83
CA VAL A 52 14.46 13.67 -16.00
C VAL A 52 15.90 13.26 -16.35
N GLU A 53 16.21 13.10 -17.63
CA GLU A 53 17.56 12.74 -18.08
C GLU A 53 18.59 13.83 -17.79
N GLN A 54 18.16 15.10 -17.76
CA GLN A 54 19.00 16.21 -17.32
C GLN A 54 19.30 16.15 -15.81
N SER A 55 18.33 15.74 -15.00
CA SER A 55 18.45 15.63 -13.54
C SER A 55 19.16 14.35 -13.08
N TYR A 56 18.84 13.20 -13.67
CA TYR A 56 19.26 11.87 -13.24
C TYR A 56 20.20 11.16 -14.23
N GLY A 57 20.59 11.83 -15.31
CA GLY A 57 21.44 11.25 -16.33
C GLY A 57 20.69 10.24 -17.21
N ALA A 58 21.43 9.44 -17.96
CA ALA A 58 20.81 8.39 -18.76
C ALA A 58 20.23 7.30 -17.87
N GLN A 59 19.08 6.74 -18.27
CA GLN A 59 18.46 5.61 -17.58
C GLN A 59 19.45 4.44 -17.40
N THR A 60 19.36 3.77 -16.25
CA THR A 60 20.12 2.55 -15.97
C THR A 60 19.29 1.30 -16.35
N THR A 61 19.96 0.21 -16.70
CA THR A 61 19.34 -1.05 -17.15
C THR A 61 18.81 -1.89 -15.98
N CYS A 62 17.92 -1.35 -15.14
CA CYS A 62 17.26 -2.15 -14.09
C CYS A 62 16.04 -2.91 -14.66
N GLY A 63 16.30 -3.97 -15.42
CA GLY A 63 15.24 -4.84 -15.96
C GLY A 63 14.54 -4.28 -17.20
N ALA A 64 13.71 -5.12 -17.83
CA ALA A 64 13.23 -4.97 -19.21
C ALA A 64 12.73 -3.57 -19.57
N GLU A 65 13.21 -3.06 -20.70
CA GLU A 65 12.95 -1.76 -21.34
C GLU A 65 11.45 -1.53 -21.62
N ALA A 66 10.66 -1.27 -20.58
CA ALA A 66 9.30 -0.82 -20.76
C ALA A 66 9.35 0.63 -21.23
N VAL A 67 8.84 0.91 -22.44
CA VAL A 67 8.73 2.26 -23.02
C VAL A 67 8.09 3.26 -22.02
N GLY A 68 7.23 2.77 -21.12
CA GLY A 68 6.54 3.54 -20.08
C GLY A 68 7.27 3.75 -18.75
N SER A 69 8.49 3.23 -18.56
CA SER A 69 9.23 3.48 -17.32
C SER A 69 10.74 3.42 -17.49
N SER A 70 11.45 4.31 -16.80
CA SER A 70 12.91 4.31 -16.72
C SER A 70 13.36 4.10 -15.28
N CYS A 71 14.41 3.31 -15.09
CA CYS A 71 15.06 3.13 -13.79
C CYS A 71 16.29 4.02 -13.68
N TYR A 72 16.55 4.51 -12.47
CA TYR A 72 17.77 5.23 -12.13
C TYR A 72 18.31 4.70 -10.79
N ASP A 73 19.62 4.42 -10.76
CA ASP A 73 20.33 4.03 -9.55
C ASP A 73 20.59 5.27 -8.68
N ILE A 74 20.22 5.23 -7.41
CA ILE A 74 20.42 6.33 -6.47
C ILE A 74 21.81 6.21 -5.85
N GLY A 75 22.60 7.29 -5.81
CA GLY A 75 23.86 7.32 -5.04
C GLY A 75 25.05 6.51 -5.57
N GLY A 76 24.95 5.91 -6.76
CA GLY A 76 26.03 5.12 -7.36
C GLY A 76 25.54 4.31 -8.55
N LEU A 77 26.42 3.57 -9.22
CA LEU A 77 26.06 2.63 -10.29
C LEU A 77 26.27 1.19 -9.82
N GLY A 78 25.32 0.29 -10.11
CA GLY A 78 25.48 -1.14 -9.84
C GLY A 78 25.44 -1.49 -8.34
N SER A 79 26.45 -2.19 -7.83
CA SER A 79 26.46 -2.70 -6.43
C SER A 79 26.61 -1.63 -5.36
N ASP A 80 26.99 -0.41 -5.77
CA ASP A 80 27.18 0.73 -4.87
C ASP A 80 25.94 1.64 -4.84
N SER A 81 24.84 1.27 -5.51
CA SER A 81 23.61 2.05 -5.46
C SER A 81 22.99 1.99 -4.05
N ALA A 82 22.53 3.14 -3.58
CA ALA A 82 21.75 3.31 -2.35
C ALA A 82 20.31 2.82 -2.50
N GLY A 83 19.87 2.50 -3.72
CA GLY A 83 18.52 2.09 -4.07
C GLY A 83 18.18 2.42 -5.53
N ASN A 84 16.92 2.22 -5.91
CA ASN A 84 16.44 2.44 -7.26
C ASN A 84 15.15 3.26 -7.24
N VAL A 85 15.10 4.27 -8.11
CA VAL A 85 13.87 5.00 -8.42
C VAL A 85 13.43 4.65 -9.84
N TYR A 86 12.19 4.19 -9.96
CA TYR A 86 11.54 3.96 -11.23
C TYR A 86 10.63 5.14 -11.54
N VAL A 87 10.94 5.86 -12.60
CA VAL A 87 10.12 6.97 -13.09
C VAL A 87 9.19 6.42 -14.16
N ARG A 88 7.88 6.56 -13.96
CA ARG A 88 6.85 6.19 -14.93
C ARG A 88 6.51 7.39 -15.79
N PHE A 89 6.33 7.13 -17.08
CA PHE A 89 6.02 8.14 -18.08
C PHE A 89 4.67 7.87 -18.72
N GLU A 90 4.03 8.95 -19.16
CA GLU A 90 2.86 8.95 -20.04
C GLU A 90 3.15 9.82 -21.27
N GLY A 91 2.45 9.57 -22.37
CA GLY A 91 2.51 10.47 -23.53
C GLY A 91 1.92 11.84 -23.16
N THR A 92 2.29 12.89 -23.89
CA THR A 92 1.79 14.26 -23.65
C THR A 92 0.26 14.41 -23.70
N ASN A 93 -0.44 13.42 -24.25
CA ASN A 93 -1.90 13.32 -24.32
C ASN A 93 -2.54 12.49 -23.19
N GLY A 94 -1.78 12.10 -22.16
CA GLY A 94 -2.24 11.19 -21.09
C GLY A 94 -2.38 9.73 -21.53
N GLY A 95 -1.90 9.39 -22.74
CA GLY A 95 -1.87 8.03 -23.24
C GLY A 95 -0.61 7.27 -22.82
N SER A 96 -0.41 6.07 -23.37
CA SER A 96 0.83 5.32 -23.18
C SER A 96 2.05 6.13 -23.60
N ALA A 97 3.13 6.04 -22.83
CA ALA A 97 4.42 6.64 -23.20
C ALA A 97 4.89 6.15 -24.57
N THR A 98 5.58 7.04 -25.28
CA THR A 98 6.05 6.80 -26.64
C THR A 98 7.56 6.52 -26.71
N GLY A 99 8.27 6.69 -25.58
CA GLY A 99 9.72 6.66 -25.49
C GLY A 99 10.38 7.94 -26.01
N GLN A 100 9.59 8.98 -26.28
CA GLN A 100 10.09 10.26 -26.76
C GLN A 100 10.46 11.17 -25.58
N GLN A 101 11.26 12.20 -25.89
CA GLN A 101 11.79 13.14 -24.93
C GLN A 101 10.72 14.06 -24.30
N ASP A 102 9.56 14.16 -24.93
CA ASP A 102 8.39 14.93 -24.47
C ASP A 102 7.40 14.09 -23.66
N ASP A 103 7.59 12.77 -23.51
CA ASP A 103 6.80 12.00 -22.54
C ASP A 103 6.96 12.62 -21.15
N VAL A 104 5.88 12.69 -20.38
CA VAL A 104 5.86 13.36 -19.07
C VAL A 104 5.79 12.36 -17.93
N VAL A 105 6.37 12.71 -16.79
CA VAL A 105 6.34 11.87 -15.59
C VAL A 105 4.91 11.77 -15.05
N SER A 106 4.43 10.53 -14.92
CA SER A 106 3.11 10.22 -14.37
C SER A 106 3.18 9.61 -12.96
N GLY A 107 4.35 9.13 -12.54
CA GLY A 107 4.54 8.61 -11.20
C GLY A 107 5.95 8.10 -10.93
N PHE A 108 6.19 7.71 -9.68
CA PHE A 108 7.45 7.18 -9.18
C PHE A 108 7.21 5.88 -8.43
N SER A 109 8.11 4.92 -8.54
CA SER A 109 8.20 3.79 -7.61
C SER A 109 9.58 3.78 -7.00
N VAL A 110 9.66 3.90 -5.68
CA VAL A 110 10.92 3.82 -4.94
C VAL A 110 10.93 2.48 -4.24
N TYR A 111 11.88 1.64 -4.64
CA TYR A 111 12.11 0.35 -3.99
C TYR A 111 13.29 0.52 -3.06
N ASN A 112 13.04 0.36 -1.78
CA ASN A 112 14.11 0.28 -0.82
C ASN A 112 14.46 -1.20 -0.64
N THR A 113 15.53 -1.65 -1.30
CA THR A 113 16.27 -2.79 -0.77
C THR A 113 16.95 -2.31 0.51
N PRO A 114 17.18 -3.16 1.52
CA PRO A 114 17.68 -2.73 2.83
C PRO A 114 19.09 -2.13 2.70
N ILE A 115 19.18 -0.82 2.43
CA ILE A 115 20.44 -0.17 2.06
C ILE A 115 20.67 1.09 2.90
N VAL A 116 21.92 1.20 3.34
CA VAL A 116 22.50 2.33 4.05
C VAL A 116 22.83 3.41 3.02
N GLY A 117 22.25 4.60 3.15
CA GLY A 117 22.68 5.78 2.35
C GLY A 117 21.56 6.53 1.63
N LEU A 118 20.36 5.97 1.48
CA LEU A 118 19.19 6.73 1.02
C LEU A 118 18.56 7.45 2.21
N ASN A 119 18.58 8.78 2.17
CA ASN A 119 18.00 9.65 3.19
C ASN A 119 16.99 10.61 2.56
N TRP A 120 16.03 10.02 1.85
CA TRP A 120 14.87 10.74 1.36
C TRP A 120 13.81 10.80 2.45
N THR A 121 13.41 12.01 2.82
CA THR A 121 12.48 12.25 3.92
C THR A 121 11.15 12.77 3.40
N PHE A 122 10.06 12.38 4.05
CA PHE A 122 8.77 13.05 3.95
C PHE A 122 8.74 14.28 4.85
N GLU A 123 7.67 15.08 4.72
CA GLU A 123 7.37 16.15 5.68
C GLU A 123 7.34 15.57 7.11
N GLY A 124 7.97 16.27 8.05
CA GLY A 124 8.16 15.78 9.43
C GLY A 124 9.42 14.92 9.64
N GLY A 125 10.19 14.63 8.58
CA GLY A 125 11.53 14.04 8.67
C GLY A 125 11.56 12.51 8.71
N TYR A 126 10.45 11.85 8.41
CA TYR A 126 10.36 10.39 8.32
C TYR A 126 10.95 9.89 7.01
N THR A 127 11.61 8.74 7.03
CA THR A 127 12.16 8.07 5.85
C THR A 127 11.37 6.80 5.53
N ILE A 128 11.52 6.26 4.31
CA ILE A 128 10.97 4.93 3.97
C ILE A 128 11.47 3.86 4.94
N ARG A 129 12.73 3.97 5.39
CA ARG A 129 13.32 3.07 6.38
C ARG A 129 12.63 3.13 7.74
N ASP A 130 12.14 4.30 8.16
CA ASP A 130 11.37 4.40 9.39
C ASP A 130 10.07 3.59 9.28
N PHE A 131 9.43 3.56 8.11
CA PHE A 131 8.25 2.75 7.83
C PHE A 131 8.55 1.24 7.78
N GLU A 132 9.73 0.83 7.32
CA GLU A 132 10.16 -0.58 7.39
C GLU A 132 10.34 -1.05 8.83
N LEU A 133 10.88 -0.18 9.68
CA LEU A 133 11.14 -0.50 11.10
C LEU A 133 9.87 -0.41 11.94
N GLN A 134 8.97 0.52 11.61
CA GLN A 134 7.73 0.82 12.33
C GLN A 134 6.61 1.15 11.32
N PRO A 135 5.96 0.14 10.71
CA PRO A 135 4.90 0.34 9.73
C PRO A 135 3.72 1.20 10.24
N GLU A 136 3.49 1.24 11.54
CA GLU A 136 2.49 2.09 12.19
C GLU A 136 2.73 3.60 11.97
N LEU A 137 3.97 4.02 11.69
CA LEU A 137 4.28 5.42 11.39
C LEU A 137 3.68 5.89 10.07
N ILE A 138 3.31 4.98 9.17
CA ILE A 138 2.67 5.33 7.89
C ILE A 138 1.37 6.09 8.15
N GLN A 139 0.55 5.66 9.11
CA GLN A 139 -0.70 6.35 9.48
C GLN A 139 -0.47 7.66 10.24
N VAL A 140 0.74 7.88 10.78
CA VAL A 140 1.09 9.18 11.39
C VAL A 140 1.41 10.20 10.31
N VAL A 141 2.07 9.77 9.24
CA VAL A 141 2.44 10.64 8.10
C VAL A 141 1.27 10.84 7.14
N PHE A 142 0.50 9.78 6.89
CA PHE A 142 -0.66 9.76 6.00
C PHE A 142 -1.92 9.34 6.78
N PRO A 143 -2.50 10.24 7.59
CA PRO A 143 -3.64 9.91 8.44
C PRO A 143 -4.91 9.56 7.66
N GLU A 144 -5.04 10.05 6.43
CA GLU A 144 -6.18 9.77 5.54
C GLU A 144 -5.96 8.55 4.64
N ALA A 145 -4.84 7.82 4.82
CA ALA A 145 -4.56 6.63 4.00
C ALA A 145 -5.54 5.48 4.32
N GLU A 146 -6.20 4.98 3.29
CA GLU A 146 -6.99 3.76 3.32
C GLU A 146 -6.07 2.53 3.45
N ILE A 147 -6.47 1.56 4.27
CA ILE A 147 -5.65 0.38 4.55
C ILE A 147 -6.32 -0.86 3.98
N GLU A 148 -5.63 -1.53 3.08
CA GLU A 148 -6.04 -2.81 2.52
C GLU A 148 -5.03 -3.89 2.97
N GLN A 149 -5.50 -4.99 3.55
CA GLN A 149 -4.63 -6.12 3.92
C GLN A 149 -4.96 -7.33 3.06
N PRO A 150 -4.45 -7.40 1.81
CA PRO A 150 -4.80 -8.49 0.88
C PRO A 150 -4.39 -9.88 1.39
N ASN A 151 -3.37 -9.96 2.27
CA ASN A 151 -3.04 -11.18 3.01
C ASN A 151 -2.16 -10.89 4.24
N LEU A 152 -1.86 -11.91 5.04
CA LEU A 152 -1.08 -11.81 6.28
C LEU A 152 0.33 -11.19 6.14
N PHE A 153 0.88 -11.15 4.93
CA PHE A 153 2.23 -10.66 4.67
C PHE A 153 2.26 -9.34 3.92
N PHE A 154 1.10 -8.79 3.54
CA PHE A 154 1.01 -7.59 2.71
C PHE A 154 -0.04 -6.65 3.25
N THR A 155 0.36 -5.41 3.48
CA THR A 155 -0.53 -4.29 3.81
C THR A 155 -0.26 -3.18 2.81
N ARG A 156 -1.32 -2.70 2.17
CA ARG A 156 -1.30 -1.53 1.29
C ARG A 156 -1.95 -0.36 2.02
N TYR A 157 -1.32 0.81 1.92
CA TYR A 157 -1.80 2.09 2.40
C TYR A 157 -1.96 3.00 1.19
N THR A 158 -3.16 3.49 0.93
CA THR A 158 -3.44 4.33 -0.24
C THR A 158 -4.03 5.66 0.22
N ASP A 159 -3.36 6.76 -0.10
CA ASP A 159 -3.87 8.12 0.09
C ASP A 159 -4.00 8.80 -1.29
N PRO A 160 -5.20 8.73 -1.91
CA PRO A 160 -5.43 9.31 -3.22
C PRO A 160 -5.28 10.84 -3.24
N GLN A 161 -5.56 11.51 -2.12
CA GLN A 161 -5.48 12.97 -1.98
C GLN A 161 -4.02 13.44 -1.89
N ALA A 162 -3.16 12.63 -1.28
CA ALA A 162 -1.72 12.85 -1.30
C ALA A 162 -1.04 12.27 -2.54
N GLY A 163 -1.73 11.45 -3.34
CA GLY A 163 -1.14 10.74 -4.49
C GLY A 163 -0.08 9.73 -4.05
N VAL A 164 -0.32 9.01 -2.95
CA VAL A 164 0.62 8.06 -2.34
C VAL A 164 0.01 6.67 -2.24
N GLU A 165 0.78 5.66 -2.62
CA GLU A 165 0.53 4.26 -2.23
C GLU A 165 1.81 3.69 -1.60
N LEU A 166 1.69 3.16 -0.39
CA LEU A 166 2.76 2.45 0.31
C LEU A 166 2.36 0.98 0.45
N THR A 167 3.21 0.07 0.00
CA THR A 167 3.02 -1.37 0.24
C THR A 167 4.07 -1.85 1.22
N SER A 168 3.64 -2.30 2.38
CA SER A 168 4.46 -2.99 3.36
C SER A 168 4.31 -4.50 3.20
N ARG A 169 5.45 -5.20 3.04
CA ARG A 169 5.52 -6.65 2.92
C ARG A 169 6.37 -7.25 4.01
N PHE A 170 5.82 -8.16 4.82
CA PHE A 170 6.60 -8.94 5.77
C PHE A 170 7.25 -10.14 5.10
N ASP A 171 8.59 -10.25 5.16
CA ASP A 171 9.32 -11.46 4.80
C ASP A 171 9.48 -12.36 6.05
N PRO A 172 8.78 -13.50 6.13
CA PRO A 172 8.86 -14.38 7.31
C PRO A 172 10.19 -15.13 7.41
N TYR A 173 10.98 -15.22 6.34
CA TYR A 173 12.29 -15.88 6.35
C TYR A 173 13.39 -14.92 6.79
N GLY A 174 13.30 -13.67 6.34
CA GLY A 174 14.21 -12.60 6.73
C GLY A 174 13.85 -11.92 8.06
N LEU A 175 12.60 -12.06 8.52
CA LEU A 175 12.03 -11.36 9.67
C LEU A 175 12.15 -9.82 9.57
N PHE A 176 11.93 -9.27 8.37
CA PHE A 176 11.94 -7.83 8.12
C PHE A 176 10.73 -7.42 7.26
N TYR A 177 10.38 -6.13 7.29
CA TYR A 177 9.43 -5.53 6.35
C TYR A 177 10.19 -4.89 5.19
N ASP A 178 9.64 -5.03 3.99
CA ASP A 178 10.02 -4.31 2.78
C ASP A 178 8.91 -3.30 2.50
N VAL A 179 9.26 -2.02 2.32
CA VAL A 179 8.30 -0.96 2.00
C VAL A 179 8.58 -0.44 0.60
N THR A 180 7.60 -0.61 -0.29
CA THR A 180 7.61 0.01 -1.61
C THR A 180 6.74 1.27 -1.57
N LEU A 181 7.33 2.40 -1.96
CA LEU A 181 6.60 3.66 -2.16
C LEU A 181 6.23 3.82 -3.63
N PHE A 182 4.98 4.16 -3.88
CA PHE A 182 4.48 4.65 -5.16
C PHE A 182 3.93 6.06 -4.98
N LEU A 183 4.31 6.96 -5.89
CA LEU A 183 3.82 8.34 -5.96
C LEU A 183 3.18 8.57 -7.32
N SER A 184 2.06 9.28 -7.34
CA SER A 184 1.38 9.71 -8.57
C SER A 184 0.76 11.09 -8.37
N LYS A 185 0.17 11.65 -9.44
CA LYS A 185 -0.63 12.87 -9.31
C LYS A 185 -1.78 12.60 -8.32
N PRO A 186 -2.06 13.53 -7.38
CA PRO A 186 -3.25 13.45 -6.55
C PRO A 186 -4.50 13.30 -7.42
N ASP A 187 -5.45 12.51 -6.97
CA ASP A 187 -6.73 12.47 -7.65
C ASP A 187 -7.43 13.82 -7.43
N ALA A 188 -7.63 14.57 -8.51
CA ALA A 188 -8.32 15.86 -8.45
C ALA A 188 -9.84 15.72 -8.19
N SER A 189 -10.32 14.50 -8.03
CA SER A 189 -11.74 14.14 -7.99
C SER A 189 -12.09 13.32 -6.74
N GLU A 190 -12.28 13.99 -5.62
CA GLU A 190 -13.57 14.16 -4.93
C GLU A 190 -13.30 14.92 -3.61
N GLU A 191 -14.13 15.92 -3.30
CA GLU A 191 -14.18 16.49 -1.95
C GLU A 191 -14.32 15.34 -0.94
N PRO A 192 -13.69 15.39 0.25
CA PRO A 192 -13.98 14.43 1.33
C PRO A 192 -15.41 14.68 1.81
N GLY A 193 -16.38 14.16 1.06
CA GLY A 193 -17.81 14.44 1.19
C GLY A 193 -18.66 13.18 1.12
N GLY A 194 -18.06 12.01 0.97
CA GLY A 194 -18.69 10.77 1.41
C GLY A 194 -18.75 10.81 2.93
N GLU A 195 -19.94 10.94 3.50
CA GLU A 195 -20.21 10.59 4.88
C GLU A 195 -19.45 9.29 5.16
N SER A 196 -18.46 9.33 6.06
CA SER A 196 -17.75 8.13 6.49
C SER A 196 -18.79 7.23 7.15
N VAL A 197 -19.45 6.40 6.33
CA VAL A 197 -20.22 5.28 6.80
C VAL A 197 -19.15 4.40 7.43
N LEU A 198 -19.09 4.40 8.76
CA LEU A 198 -18.20 3.53 9.50
C LEU A 198 -18.31 2.15 8.87
N PRO A 199 -17.21 1.53 8.42
CA PRO A 199 -17.28 0.31 7.61
C PRO A 199 -18.10 -0.71 8.37
N GLU A 200 -19.31 -1.04 7.95
CA GLU A 200 -20.17 -1.87 8.79
C GLU A 200 -19.81 -3.36 8.62
N ILE A 201 -19.68 -4.09 9.74
CA ILE A 201 -19.56 -5.55 9.67
C ILE A 201 -20.94 -6.18 9.80
N ARG A 202 -21.13 -7.35 9.19
CA ARG A 202 -22.34 -8.16 9.37
C ARG A 202 -22.03 -9.64 9.48
N VAL A 203 -22.94 -10.37 10.11
CA VAL A 203 -22.92 -11.84 10.07
C VAL A 203 -23.65 -12.30 8.81
N SER A 204 -22.90 -12.71 7.79
CA SER A 204 -23.49 -13.13 6.51
C SER A 204 -24.18 -14.49 6.59
N ASP A 205 -23.66 -15.42 7.40
CA ASP A 205 -24.30 -16.72 7.61
C ASP A 205 -23.97 -17.36 8.96
N ILE A 206 -24.88 -18.22 9.41
CA ILE A 206 -24.67 -19.20 10.48
C ILE A 206 -25.04 -20.57 9.90
N ALA A 207 -24.01 -21.35 9.54
CA ALA A 207 -24.19 -22.72 9.06
C ALA A 207 -24.12 -23.69 10.24
N MET A 208 -25.19 -24.47 10.45
CA MET A 208 -25.26 -25.46 11.53
C MET A 208 -25.25 -26.89 11.00
N SER A 209 -24.57 -27.77 11.72
CA SER A 209 -24.54 -29.21 11.43
C SER A 209 -24.36 -30.00 12.72
N PHE A 210 -24.59 -31.32 12.66
CA PHE A 210 -24.24 -32.20 13.75
C PHE A 210 -23.62 -33.50 13.24
N ARG A 211 -22.89 -34.17 14.12
CA ARG A 211 -22.47 -35.56 13.92
C ARG A 211 -22.47 -36.30 15.25
N ASP A 212 -22.69 -37.60 15.20
CA ASP A 212 -22.54 -38.42 16.39
C ASP A 212 -21.08 -38.80 16.64
N ASN A 213 -20.70 -38.80 17.92
CA ASN A 213 -19.41 -39.33 18.34
C ASN A 213 -19.54 -40.74 18.90
N ARG A 214 -18.40 -41.42 19.06
CA ARG A 214 -18.29 -42.80 19.57
C ARG A 214 -18.86 -43.02 20.99
N ARG A 215 -19.32 -41.97 21.68
CA ARG A 215 -19.89 -42.02 23.03
C ARG A 215 -21.39 -41.67 23.06
N ASN A 216 -22.09 -41.82 21.93
CA ASN A 216 -23.50 -41.45 21.73
C ASN A 216 -23.78 -40.02 22.20
N ARG A 217 -22.96 -39.07 21.76
CA ARG A 217 -23.23 -37.65 21.93
C ARG A 217 -23.21 -36.99 20.56
N HIS A 218 -24.16 -36.11 20.32
CA HIS A 218 -24.14 -35.19 19.20
C HIS A 218 -23.06 -34.14 19.46
N GLN A 219 -22.17 -33.99 18.49
CA GLN A 219 -21.33 -32.82 18.34
C GLN A 219 -22.04 -31.89 17.38
N VAL A 220 -22.73 -30.89 17.94
CA VAL A 220 -23.40 -29.84 17.19
C VAL A 220 -22.37 -28.75 16.91
N MET A 221 -22.32 -28.30 15.66
CA MET A 221 -21.39 -27.28 15.18
C MET A 221 -22.17 -26.10 14.61
N ALA A 222 -21.70 -24.88 14.88
CA ALA A 222 -22.13 -23.67 14.20
C ALA A 222 -20.91 -22.95 13.64
N VAL A 223 -20.92 -22.67 12.33
CA VAL A 223 -19.91 -21.86 11.64
C VAL A 223 -20.54 -20.51 11.37
N VAL A 224 -20.02 -19.49 12.04
CA VAL A 224 -20.45 -18.09 11.86
C VAL A 224 -19.47 -17.43 10.89
N SER A 225 -19.98 -16.81 9.83
CA SER A 225 -19.19 -16.03 8.87
C SER A 225 -19.43 -14.54 9.11
N VAL A 226 -18.35 -13.78 9.32
CA VAL A 226 -18.37 -12.33 9.49
C VAL A 226 -17.70 -11.69 8.28
N VAL A 227 -18.37 -10.72 7.69
CA VAL A 227 -17.89 -9.99 6.52
C VAL A 227 -18.08 -8.49 6.70
N ASP A 228 -17.30 -7.70 5.96
CA ASP A 228 -17.49 -6.25 5.85
C ASP A 228 -18.49 -5.90 4.74
N GLU A 229 -18.72 -4.62 4.51
CA GLU A 229 -19.61 -4.08 3.47
C GLU A 229 -19.27 -4.63 2.06
N ALA A 230 -17.98 -4.76 1.73
CA ALA A 230 -17.51 -5.33 0.47
C ALA A 230 -17.76 -6.85 0.34
N SER A 231 -18.24 -7.48 1.41
CA SER A 231 -18.41 -8.94 1.56
C SER A 231 -17.10 -9.71 1.71
N ASP A 232 -16.03 -9.01 2.08
CA ASP A 232 -14.73 -9.61 2.38
C ASP A 232 -14.69 -10.13 3.81
N ALA A 233 -13.82 -11.12 4.04
CA ALA A 233 -13.76 -11.85 5.29
C ALA A 233 -13.12 -11.03 6.41
N VAL A 234 -13.83 -10.85 7.53
CA VAL A 234 -13.32 -10.10 8.69
C VAL A 234 -12.57 -11.05 9.64
N LEU A 235 -11.24 -10.97 9.62
CA LEU A 235 -10.33 -11.67 10.54
C LEU A 235 -10.37 -11.04 11.94
N ASP A 236 -10.07 -11.83 12.97
CA ASP A 236 -9.89 -11.40 14.37
C ASP A 236 -11.09 -10.72 15.04
N ALA A 237 -12.28 -10.80 14.43
CA ALA A 237 -13.53 -10.40 15.06
C ALA A 237 -13.90 -11.37 16.19
N THR A 238 -14.18 -10.83 17.37
CA THR A 238 -14.68 -11.61 18.51
C THR A 238 -16.20 -11.78 18.39
N VAL A 239 -16.65 -13.02 18.23
CA VAL A 239 -18.07 -13.38 18.15
C VAL A 239 -18.52 -13.98 19.48
N GLU A 240 -19.52 -13.37 20.09
CA GLU A 240 -20.17 -13.83 21.31
C GLU A 240 -21.58 -14.35 21.00
N GLY A 241 -21.86 -15.60 21.37
CA GLY A 241 -23.15 -16.23 21.13
C GLY A 241 -23.61 -17.13 22.27
N VAL A 242 -24.82 -17.65 22.12
CA VAL A 242 -25.48 -18.52 23.09
C VAL A 242 -26.13 -19.70 22.36
N TRP A 243 -25.82 -20.90 22.82
CA TRP A 243 -26.52 -22.12 22.47
C TRP A 243 -27.76 -22.28 23.33
N THR A 244 -28.92 -22.57 22.74
CA THR A 244 -30.10 -23.09 23.43
C THR A 244 -30.28 -24.57 23.09
N LYS A 245 -30.23 -25.44 24.10
CA LYS A 245 -30.37 -26.89 23.97
C LYS A 245 -31.85 -27.33 23.97
N PRO A 246 -32.13 -28.58 23.56
CA PRO A 246 -33.43 -29.21 23.78
C PRO A 246 -33.85 -29.13 25.26
N GLY A 247 -35.01 -28.50 25.49
CA GLY A 247 -35.54 -28.19 26.82
C GLY A 247 -35.15 -26.81 27.37
N GLY A 248 -34.61 -25.91 26.54
CA GLY A 248 -34.48 -24.48 26.85
C GLY A 248 -33.24 -24.04 27.63
N ARG A 249 -32.38 -24.98 28.06
CA ARG A 249 -31.14 -24.63 28.77
C ARG A 249 -30.15 -23.95 27.83
N THR A 250 -29.56 -22.84 28.27
CA THR A 250 -28.59 -22.07 27.50
C THR A 250 -27.11 -22.35 27.89
N VAL A 251 -26.19 -22.11 26.96
CA VAL A 251 -24.73 -22.16 27.16
C VAL A 251 -24.08 -21.03 26.34
N ALA A 252 -23.41 -20.09 26.99
CA ALA A 252 -22.65 -19.03 26.30
C ALA A 252 -21.40 -19.59 25.63
N ALA A 253 -20.97 -18.97 24.53
CA ALA A 253 -19.76 -19.30 23.82
C ALA A 253 -19.16 -18.06 23.15
N THR A 254 -17.82 -17.98 23.15
CA THR A 254 -17.08 -16.87 22.53
C THR A 254 -15.92 -17.45 21.72
N LEU A 255 -15.72 -16.96 20.50
CA LEU A 255 -14.62 -17.32 19.62
C LEU A 255 -14.18 -16.13 18.77
N VAL A 256 -12.97 -16.22 18.23
CA VAL A 256 -12.40 -15.24 17.30
C VAL A 256 -12.45 -15.80 15.88
N THR A 257 -12.76 -14.98 14.88
CA THR A 257 -12.77 -15.40 13.48
C THR A 257 -11.35 -15.68 12.97
N ASN A 258 -11.23 -16.69 12.11
CA ASN A 258 -9.95 -17.01 11.45
C ASN A 258 -9.75 -16.19 10.16
N GLN A 259 -8.68 -16.49 9.41
CA GLN A 259 -8.33 -15.85 8.12
C GLN A 259 -9.40 -15.93 7.01
N TYR A 260 -10.49 -16.68 7.22
CA TYR A 260 -11.63 -16.77 6.31
C TYR A 260 -12.88 -16.08 6.88
N GLY A 261 -12.74 -15.27 7.94
CA GLY A 261 -13.85 -14.59 8.61
C GLY A 261 -14.76 -15.53 9.37
N ARG A 262 -14.28 -16.73 9.78
CA ARG A 262 -15.13 -17.78 10.37
C ARG A 262 -14.81 -18.07 11.83
N ALA A 263 -15.86 -18.08 12.66
CA ALA A 263 -15.82 -18.59 14.03
C ALA A 263 -16.58 -19.93 14.13
N ILE A 264 -15.91 -20.98 14.61
CA ILE A 264 -16.42 -22.37 14.60
C ILE A 264 -16.76 -22.85 16.01
N PHE A 265 -18.01 -22.71 16.41
CA PHE A 265 -18.51 -23.11 17.71
C PHE A 265 -18.87 -24.60 17.75
N GLN A 266 -18.62 -25.25 18.88
CA GLN A 266 -18.94 -26.65 19.08
C GLN A 266 -19.65 -26.89 20.42
N LEU A 267 -20.69 -27.71 20.39
CA LEU A 267 -21.45 -28.10 21.56
C LEU A 267 -21.61 -29.62 21.60
N LEU A 268 -21.23 -30.23 22.72
CA LEU A 268 -21.48 -31.65 22.97
C LEU A 268 -22.76 -31.83 23.79
N SER A 269 -23.66 -32.69 23.31
CA SER A 269 -24.92 -33.01 23.97
C SER A 269 -25.39 -34.44 23.69
N ARG A 270 -26.24 -35.00 24.56
CA ARG A 270 -26.83 -36.34 24.41
C ARG A 270 -28.34 -36.29 24.09
N LYS A 271 -28.88 -35.10 23.90
CA LYS A 271 -30.31 -34.90 23.71
C LYS A 271 -30.62 -34.75 22.23
N ASP A 272 -31.62 -35.47 21.77
CA ASP A 272 -32.25 -35.19 20.49
C ASP A 272 -33.16 -33.94 20.61
N GLY A 273 -33.51 -33.37 19.46
CA GLY A 273 -34.41 -32.25 19.29
C GLY A 273 -33.72 -30.98 18.80
N GLU A 274 -34.42 -29.86 18.99
CA GLU A 274 -34.04 -28.57 18.45
C GLU A 274 -32.89 -27.91 19.22
N TYR A 275 -31.84 -27.55 18.49
CA TYR A 275 -30.74 -26.69 18.94
C TYR A 275 -30.83 -25.35 18.24
N LYS A 276 -30.65 -24.28 19.00
CA LYS A 276 -30.57 -22.91 18.46
C LYS A 276 -29.23 -22.28 18.83
N PHE A 277 -28.62 -21.57 17.90
CA PHE A 277 -27.48 -20.69 18.17
C PHE A 277 -27.88 -19.25 17.87
N THR A 278 -27.64 -18.35 18.84
CA THR A 278 -27.96 -16.92 18.74
C THR A 278 -26.70 -16.12 18.99
N ILE A 279 -26.39 -15.17 18.11
CA ILE A 279 -25.29 -14.24 18.29
C ILE A 279 -25.81 -13.05 19.09
N ASN A 280 -25.10 -12.70 20.16
CA ASN A 280 -25.42 -11.56 20.99
C ASN A 280 -24.62 -10.32 20.58
N ARG A 281 -23.36 -10.53 20.17
CA ARG A 281 -22.43 -9.44 19.89
C ARG A 281 -21.31 -9.91 18.96
N VAL A 282 -20.86 -9.01 18.10
CA VAL A 282 -19.60 -9.14 17.35
C VAL A 282 -18.77 -7.88 17.65
N ILE A 283 -17.47 -8.06 17.91
CA ILE A 283 -16.54 -6.97 18.27
C ILE A 283 -15.36 -7.02 17.32
N PHE A 284 -15.10 -5.92 16.62
CA PHE A 284 -13.96 -5.74 15.74
C PHE A 284 -13.60 -4.26 15.69
N ASN A 285 -12.45 -3.83 16.19
CA ASN A 285 -11.93 -2.45 16.08
C ASN A 285 -12.95 -1.31 16.28
N ASP A 286 -13.85 -1.44 17.27
CA ASP A 286 -14.95 -0.50 17.55
C ASP A 286 -15.95 -0.26 16.38
N VAL A 287 -15.88 -1.09 15.34
CA VAL A 287 -16.80 -1.11 14.22
C VAL A 287 -18.17 -1.64 14.66
N PRO A 288 -19.27 -0.92 14.36
CA PRO A 288 -20.62 -1.40 14.69
C PRO A 288 -21.01 -2.61 13.84
N LEU A 289 -21.74 -3.55 14.48
CA LEU A 289 -22.42 -4.64 13.78
C LEU A 289 -23.70 -4.10 13.15
N ASN A 290 -23.85 -4.25 11.83
CA ASN A 290 -25.12 -4.03 11.16
C ASN A 290 -26.08 -5.19 11.49
N GLU A 291 -26.86 -5.01 12.56
CA GLU A 291 -27.83 -6.01 13.00
C GLU A 291 -28.95 -6.24 11.97
N ALA A 292 -29.32 -5.21 11.20
CA ALA A 292 -30.43 -5.27 10.24
C ALA A 292 -30.13 -6.21 9.08
N GLU A 293 -28.86 -6.29 8.66
CA GLU A 293 -28.40 -7.17 7.58
C GLU A 293 -27.73 -8.46 8.09
N SER A 294 -27.62 -8.63 9.41
CA SER A 294 -26.99 -9.79 10.01
C SER A 294 -27.95 -10.96 10.23
N LYS A 295 -27.48 -12.17 9.93
CA LYS A 295 -28.12 -13.41 10.38
C LYS A 295 -27.69 -13.71 11.82
N LEU A 296 -28.49 -13.29 12.79
CA LEU A 296 -28.16 -13.40 14.22
C LEU A 296 -28.63 -14.70 14.89
N MET A 297 -29.35 -15.55 14.18
CA MET A 297 -29.90 -16.77 14.74
C MET A 297 -30.05 -17.88 13.70
N GLN A 298 -29.75 -19.11 14.12
CA GLN A 298 -30.00 -20.32 13.34
C GLN A 298 -30.48 -21.46 14.24
N VAL A 299 -31.32 -22.32 13.67
CA VAL A 299 -31.88 -23.52 14.31
C VAL A 299 -31.44 -24.78 13.55
N LEU A 300 -31.24 -25.88 14.28
CA LEU A 300 -30.96 -27.22 13.77
C LEU A 300 -31.75 -28.26 14.56
N ASP A 301 -32.52 -29.10 13.87
CA ASP A 301 -33.18 -30.27 14.46
C ASP A 301 -32.24 -31.48 14.40
N VAL A 302 -31.95 -32.08 15.56
CA VAL A 302 -31.08 -33.25 15.70
C VAL A 302 -31.96 -34.46 16.04
N ARG A 303 -31.83 -35.55 15.30
CA ARG A 303 -32.63 -36.77 15.45
C ARG A 303 -31.76 -38.02 15.47
#